data_AF-A0A9P8HBH1-F1
#
_entry.id   AF-A0A9P8HBH1-F1
#
_cell.length_a   1.000
_cell.length_b   1.000
_cell.length_c   1.000
_cell.angle_alpha   90.00
_cell.angle_beta   90.00
_cell.angle_gamma   90.00
#
_symmetry.space_group_name_H-M   'P 1'
#
loop_
_entity.id
_entity.type
_entity.pdbx_description
1 polymer ?
#
loop_
_entity_poly.entity_id
_entity_poly.type
_entity_poly.pdbx_seq_one_letter_code
_entity_poly.pdbx_strand_id
1 'polypeptide(L)'
;MDYLINEGYPDAAMNFAKEASIVPSADGEAIQERVDIRNAIHTGDMQLAIERINELNPQILDNDPTLHFQLLRLQLIELIREIVNAPGPPSQTAFTPALEFATSQLAPRAPTSPAFLQDLERTMALLIFPSDKLTPQLKQLLDLSLRQTVASHVNEAILSSQGQRREARIRNLVRLRAWAEQRARETKSSELPEKISLGLDTQPDDYINGEAMIT
;
A
#
# COMPACT_ATOMS: atom_id res chain seq x y z
N MET A 1 17.84 2.75 -7.17
CA MET A 1 18.09 1.71 -6.15
C MET A 1 17.25 1.87 -4.88
N ASP A 2 17.35 2.98 -4.13
CA ASP A 2 16.60 3.23 -2.87
C ASP A 2 15.09 2.96 -2.98
N TYR A 3 14.47 3.35 -4.10
CA TYR A 3 13.07 3.03 -4.40
C TYR A 3 12.80 1.52 -4.52
N LEU A 4 13.62 0.79 -5.26
CA LEU A 4 13.45 -0.65 -5.45
C LEU A 4 13.59 -1.41 -4.13
N ILE A 5 14.47 -0.94 -3.25
CA ILE A 5 14.65 -1.51 -1.91
C ILE A 5 13.44 -1.17 -1.01
N ASN A 6 13.01 0.09 -0.97
CA ASN A 6 11.90 0.49 -0.09
C ASN A 6 10.55 -0.09 -0.53
N GLU A 7 10.31 -0.20 -1.84
CA GLU A 7 9.09 -0.80 -2.39
C GLU A 7 9.16 -2.32 -2.52
N GLY A 8 10.21 -3.00 -2.06
CA GLY A 8 10.25 -4.46 -2.08
C GLY A 8 10.33 -5.07 -3.48
N TYR A 9 11.29 -4.65 -4.28
CA TYR A 9 11.64 -5.26 -5.56
C TYR A 9 13.08 -5.82 -5.51
N PRO A 10 13.31 -6.98 -4.86
CA PRO A 10 14.65 -7.51 -4.60
C PRO A 10 15.40 -7.86 -5.89
N ASP A 11 14.75 -8.57 -6.82
CA ASP A 11 15.38 -8.94 -8.10
C ASP A 11 15.76 -7.72 -8.94
N ALA A 12 14.87 -6.72 -9.00
CA ALA A 12 15.14 -5.48 -9.72
C ALA A 12 16.27 -4.69 -9.06
N ALA A 13 16.32 -4.65 -7.72
CA ALA A 13 17.41 -4.00 -6.99
C ALA A 13 18.75 -4.71 -7.22
N MET A 14 18.77 -6.04 -7.27
CA MET A 14 19.97 -6.84 -7.53
C MET A 14 20.47 -6.69 -8.96
N ASN A 15 19.57 -6.78 -9.95
CA ASN A 15 19.92 -6.57 -11.36
C ASN A 15 20.42 -5.15 -11.59
N PHE A 16 19.77 -4.14 -11.00
CA PHE A 16 20.20 -2.75 -11.07
C PHE A 16 21.58 -2.56 -10.43
N ALA A 17 21.85 -3.18 -9.28
CA ALA A 17 23.16 -3.12 -8.62
C ALA A 17 24.27 -3.72 -9.50
N LYS A 18 23.99 -4.89 -10.10
CA LYS A 18 24.91 -5.57 -11.01
C LYS A 18 25.21 -4.75 -12.26
N GLU A 19 24.20 -4.17 -12.88
CA GLU A 19 24.35 -3.39 -14.11
C GLU A 19 25.00 -2.03 -13.87
N ALA A 20 24.60 -1.34 -12.80
CA ALA A 20 25.17 -0.04 -12.44
C ALA A 20 26.53 -0.14 -11.72
N SER A 21 27.04 -1.35 -11.45
CA SER A 21 28.25 -1.59 -10.66
C SER A 21 28.22 -0.92 -9.28
N ILE A 22 27.06 -0.91 -8.64
CA ILE A 22 26.82 -0.32 -7.32
C ILE A 22 26.78 -1.43 -6.27
N VAL A 23 27.36 -1.20 -5.10
CA VAL A 23 27.31 -2.15 -3.98
C VAL A 23 25.87 -2.23 -3.43
N PRO A 24 25.29 -3.43 -3.31
CA PRO A 24 24.00 -3.61 -2.64
C PRO A 24 24.08 -3.11 -1.19
N SER A 25 23.30 -2.08 -0.87
CA SER A 25 23.28 -1.48 0.47
C SER A 25 22.34 -2.19 1.45
N ALA A 26 21.54 -3.15 0.98
CA ALA A 26 20.50 -3.79 1.77
C ALA A 26 20.57 -5.31 1.61
N ASP A 27 20.26 -5.99 2.71
CA ASP A 27 20.14 -7.44 2.75
C ASP A 27 18.92 -7.88 1.94
N GLY A 28 19.13 -8.78 0.97
CA GLY A 28 18.07 -9.28 0.10
C GLY A 28 17.00 -10.03 0.87
N GLU A 29 17.39 -10.70 1.96
CA GLU A 29 16.49 -11.47 2.82
C GLU A 29 15.51 -10.57 3.56
N ALA A 30 16.00 -9.47 4.17
CA ALA A 30 15.15 -8.47 4.84
C ALA A 30 14.20 -7.73 3.87
N ILE A 31 14.55 -7.62 2.58
CA ILE A 31 13.64 -7.12 1.55
C ILE A 31 12.57 -8.18 1.26
N GLN A 32 12.95 -9.45 1.13
CA GLN A 32 12.04 -10.53 0.81
C GLN A 32 10.98 -10.73 1.90
N GLU A 33 11.35 -10.69 3.18
CA GLU A 33 10.39 -10.81 4.30
C GLU A 33 9.30 -9.73 4.22
N ARG A 34 9.67 -8.48 3.91
CA ARG A 34 8.71 -7.38 3.72
C ARG A 34 7.81 -7.60 2.51
N VAL A 35 8.35 -8.15 1.43
CA VAL A 35 7.58 -8.52 0.23
C VAL A 35 6.57 -9.60 0.56
N ASP A 36 6.96 -10.61 1.33
CA ASP A 36 6.08 -11.71 1.72
C ASP A 36 4.92 -11.21 2.60
N ILE A 37 5.20 -10.35 3.59
CA ILE A 37 4.17 -9.68 4.40
C ILE A 37 3.22 -8.87 3.50
N ARG A 38 3.76 -8.06 2.59
CA ARG A 38 2.94 -7.27 1.66
C ARG A 38 2.07 -8.16 0.77
N ASN A 39 2.61 -9.26 0.27
CA ASN A 39 1.89 -10.20 -0.58
C ASN A 39 0.75 -10.85 0.18
N ALA A 40 0.96 -11.26 1.43
CA ALA A 40 -0.11 -11.77 2.30
C ALA A 40 -1.24 -10.74 2.48
N ILE A 41 -0.90 -9.46 2.65
CA ILE A 41 -1.91 -8.39 2.72
C ILE A 41 -2.65 -8.22 1.38
N HIS A 42 -1.95 -8.31 0.25
CA HIS A 42 -2.60 -8.18 -1.06
C HIS A 42 -3.52 -9.37 -1.39
N THR A 43 -3.13 -10.59 -1.04
CA THR A 43 -3.94 -11.79 -1.29
C THR A 43 -5.16 -11.87 -0.40
N GLY A 44 -5.14 -11.20 0.77
CA GLY A 44 -6.24 -11.21 1.73
C GLY A 44 -5.95 -12.07 2.97
N ASP A 45 -4.77 -12.70 3.04
CA ASP A 45 -4.35 -13.51 4.18
C ASP A 45 -3.79 -12.63 5.31
N MET A 46 -4.71 -11.99 6.04
CA MET A 46 -4.34 -11.08 7.14
C MET A 46 -3.75 -11.82 8.33
N GLN A 47 -4.16 -13.06 8.55
CA GLN A 47 -3.64 -13.85 9.66
C GLN A 47 -2.16 -14.15 9.45
N LEU A 48 -1.80 -14.65 8.26
CA LEU A 48 -0.40 -14.85 7.89
C LEU A 48 0.38 -13.53 7.95
N ALA A 49 -0.20 -12.42 7.47
CA ALA A 49 0.47 -11.12 7.53
C ALA A 49 0.78 -10.69 8.98
N ILE A 50 -0.16 -10.84 9.90
CA ILE A 50 0.03 -10.49 11.32
C ILE A 50 1.08 -11.40 11.98
N GLU A 51 1.03 -12.71 11.71
CA GLU A 51 2.02 -13.68 12.21
C GLU A 51 3.43 -13.30 11.73
N ARG A 52 3.61 -13.06 10.43
CA ARG A 52 4.89 -12.65 9.84
C ARG A 52 5.40 -11.30 10.36
N ILE A 53 4.53 -10.33 10.60
CA ILE A 53 4.92 -9.04 11.21
C ILE A 53 5.46 -9.28 12.63
N ASN A 54 4.80 -10.13 13.42
CA ASN A 54 5.23 -10.46 14.78
C ASN A 54 6.54 -11.27 14.81
N GLU A 55 6.73 -12.19 13.85
CA GLU A 55 7.99 -12.93 13.66
C GLU A 55 9.15 -11.97 13.34
N LEU A 56 8.91 -11.00 12.45
CA LEU A 56 9.92 -10.02 12.05
C LEU A 56 10.26 -9.07 13.19
N ASN A 57 9.25 -8.48 13.84
CA ASN A 57 9.43 -7.66 15.03
C ASN A 57 8.11 -7.51 15.81
N PRO A 58 7.98 -8.13 17.00
CA PRO A 58 6.74 -8.08 17.78
C PRO A 58 6.41 -6.66 18.27
N GLN A 59 7.41 -5.78 18.40
CA GLN A 59 7.19 -4.42 18.90
C GLN A 59 6.48 -3.52 17.88
N ILE A 60 6.40 -3.89 16.59
CA ILE A 60 5.77 -3.05 15.55
C ILE A 60 4.29 -2.82 15.88
N LEU A 61 3.57 -3.90 16.22
CA LEU A 61 2.13 -3.83 16.50
C LEU A 61 1.84 -3.27 17.90
N ASP A 62 2.74 -3.48 18.86
CA ASP A 62 2.64 -2.92 20.21
C ASP A 62 2.85 -1.39 20.22
N ASN A 63 3.79 -0.90 19.41
CA ASN A 63 4.10 0.52 19.31
C ASN A 63 3.07 1.31 18.46
N ASP A 64 2.37 0.64 17.54
CA ASP A 64 1.33 1.24 16.71
C ASP A 64 -0.02 0.51 16.83
N PRO A 65 -0.82 0.83 17.87
CA PRO A 65 -2.14 0.24 18.05
C PRO A 65 -3.11 0.61 16.90
N THR A 66 -2.83 1.68 16.16
CA THR A 66 -3.64 2.10 15.01
C THR A 66 -3.42 1.13 13.85
N LEU A 67 -2.17 0.80 13.55
CA LEU A 67 -1.81 -0.18 12.52
C LEU A 67 -2.40 -1.55 12.84
N HIS A 68 -2.27 -1.99 14.10
CA HIS A 68 -2.83 -3.26 14.52
C HIS A 68 -4.36 -3.30 14.39
N PHE A 69 -5.06 -2.23 14.77
CA PHE A 69 -6.50 -2.12 14.54
C PHE A 69 -6.87 -2.15 13.04
N GLN A 70 -6.10 -1.47 12.19
CA GLN A 70 -6.32 -1.49 10.73
C GLN A 70 -6.18 -2.89 10.14
N LEU A 71 -5.20 -3.68 10.58
CA LEU A 71 -5.02 -5.07 10.15
C LEU A 71 -6.19 -5.97 10.58
N LEU A 72 -6.61 -5.87 11.85
CA LEU A 72 -7.78 -6.63 12.35
C LEU A 72 -9.06 -6.23 11.63
N ARG A 73 -9.26 -4.94 11.36
CA ARG A 73 -10.40 -4.45 10.58
C ARG A 73 -10.37 -5.02 9.17
N LEU A 74 -9.21 -5.06 8.52
CA LEU A 74 -9.07 -5.62 7.18
C LEU A 74 -9.39 -7.12 7.20
N GLN A 75 -8.97 -7.86 8.23
CA GLN A 75 -9.34 -9.27 8.41
C GLN A 75 -10.86 -9.46 8.51
N LEU A 76 -11.54 -8.61 9.28
CA LEU A 76 -13.01 -8.64 9.34
C LEU A 76 -13.65 -8.36 7.98
N ILE A 77 -13.13 -7.40 7.22
CA ILE A 77 -13.60 -7.10 5.85
C ILE A 77 -13.41 -8.30 4.93
N GLU A 78 -12.30 -9.03 5.05
CA GLU A 78 -12.06 -10.22 4.24
C GLU A 78 -13.01 -11.37 4.59
N LEU A 79 -13.27 -11.62 5.88
CA LEU A 79 -14.30 -12.58 6.30
C LEU A 79 -15.67 -12.21 5.72
N ILE A 80 -16.05 -10.93 5.77
CA ILE A 80 -17.31 -10.45 5.20
C ILE A 80 -17.32 -10.64 3.68
N ARG A 81 -16.21 -10.35 2.99
CA ARG A 81 -16.07 -10.50 1.55
C ARG A 81 -16.24 -11.95 1.11
N GLU A 82 -15.65 -12.90 1.82
CA GLU A 82 -15.82 -14.33 1.55
C GLU A 82 -17.29 -14.76 1.65
N ILE A 83 -18.00 -14.30 2.69
CA ILE A 83 -19.41 -14.62 2.89
C ILE A 83 -20.30 -14.00 1.81
N VAL A 84 -20.05 -12.73 1.45
CA VAL A 84 -20.85 -12.00 0.45
C VAL A 84 -20.62 -12.53 -0.97
N ASN A 85 -19.41 -12.99 -1.28
CA ASN A 85 -19.06 -13.53 -2.60
C ASN A 85 -19.30 -15.05 -2.72
N ALA A 86 -19.68 -15.72 -1.64
CA ALA A 86 -19.96 -17.16 -1.67
C ALA A 86 -21.14 -17.47 -2.61
N PRO A 87 -21.07 -18.55 -3.41
CA PRO A 87 -22.14 -18.92 -4.31
C PRO A 87 -23.37 -19.43 -3.53
N GLY A 88 -24.48 -18.69 -3.63
CA GLY A 88 -25.77 -19.04 -3.02
C GLY A 88 -26.27 -18.00 -2.01
N PRO A 89 -27.50 -18.14 -1.48
CA PRO A 89 -27.98 -17.28 -0.42
C PRO A 89 -27.13 -17.51 0.85
N PRO A 90 -26.65 -16.45 1.52
CA PRO A 90 -25.86 -16.61 2.73
C PRO A 90 -26.70 -17.31 3.80
N SER A 91 -26.19 -18.42 4.32
CA SER A 91 -26.77 -19.05 5.52
C SER A 91 -26.68 -18.06 6.68
N GLN A 92 -27.69 -18.02 7.56
CA GLN A 92 -27.66 -17.18 8.77
C GLN A 92 -26.44 -17.49 9.65
N THR A 93 -25.90 -18.71 9.57
CA THR A 93 -24.69 -19.15 10.29
C THR A 93 -23.38 -18.72 9.63
N ALA A 94 -23.40 -18.22 8.39
CA ALA A 94 -22.19 -17.83 7.66
C ALA A 94 -21.51 -16.62 8.30
N PHE A 95 -22.26 -15.75 8.98
CA PHE A 95 -21.74 -14.55 9.64
C PHE A 95 -21.19 -14.79 11.05
N THR A 96 -21.43 -15.98 11.63
CA THR A 96 -20.96 -16.30 12.99
C THR A 96 -19.45 -16.08 13.17
N PRO A 97 -18.56 -16.53 12.26
CA PRO A 97 -17.12 -16.31 12.41
C PRO A 97 -16.73 -14.83 12.40
N ALA A 98 -17.37 -14.02 11.55
CA ALA A 98 -17.12 -12.59 11.49
C ALA A 98 -17.57 -11.88 12.79
N LEU A 99 -18.70 -12.30 13.36
CA LEU A 99 -19.21 -11.76 14.63
C LEU A 99 -18.36 -12.17 15.83
N GLU A 100 -17.93 -13.42 15.90
CA GLU A 100 -17.02 -13.93 16.92
C GLU A 100 -15.68 -13.20 16.86
N PHE A 101 -15.15 -12.97 15.66
CA PHE A 101 -13.91 -12.22 15.46
C PHE A 101 -14.06 -10.76 15.89
N ALA A 102 -15.14 -10.08 15.46
CA ALA A 102 -15.39 -8.70 15.83
C ALA A 102 -15.55 -8.51 17.35
N THR A 103 -16.22 -9.44 18.03
CA THR A 103 -16.45 -9.39 19.47
C THR A 103 -15.21 -9.74 20.29
N SER A 104 -14.40 -10.70 19.83
CA SER A 104 -13.19 -11.12 20.55
C SER A 104 -12.01 -10.17 20.38
N GLN A 105 -11.76 -9.69 19.15
CA GLN A 105 -10.53 -8.94 18.83
C GLN A 105 -10.74 -7.43 18.70
N LEU A 106 -11.84 -7.00 18.06
CA LEU A 106 -12.09 -5.58 17.74
C LEU A 106 -12.85 -4.84 18.85
N ALA A 107 -13.84 -5.48 19.48
CA ALA A 107 -14.68 -4.85 20.49
C ALA A 107 -13.89 -4.33 21.73
N PRO A 108 -12.88 -5.04 22.27
CA PRO A 108 -12.08 -4.52 23.37
C PRO A 108 -11.25 -3.28 23.02
N ARG A 109 -10.91 -3.11 21.72
CA ARG A 109 -10.05 -2.03 21.21
C ARG A 109 -10.85 -0.84 20.65
N ALA A 110 -12.11 -1.05 20.31
CA ALA A 110 -13.01 -0.01 19.81
C ALA A 110 -13.19 1.21 20.75
N PRO A 111 -13.33 1.07 22.09
CA PRO A 111 -13.50 2.22 22.97
C PRO A 111 -12.22 3.04 23.18
N THR A 112 -11.06 2.54 22.73
CA THR A 112 -9.78 3.24 22.88
C THR A 112 -9.70 4.51 22.03
N SER A 113 -10.42 4.56 20.89
CA SER A 113 -10.53 5.78 20.10
C SER A 113 -11.90 5.92 19.42
N PRO A 114 -12.44 7.14 19.32
CA PRO A 114 -13.73 7.36 18.65
C PRO A 114 -13.66 7.03 17.14
N ALA A 115 -12.48 7.14 16.53
CA ALA A 115 -12.26 6.77 15.14
C ALA A 115 -12.38 5.25 14.93
N PHE A 116 -11.83 4.43 15.84
CA PHE A 116 -11.95 2.97 15.77
C PHE A 116 -13.39 2.50 15.90
N LEU A 117 -14.16 3.14 16.79
CA LEU A 117 -15.57 2.86 16.95
C LEU A 117 -16.33 3.14 15.63
N GLN A 118 -16.14 4.32 15.04
CA GLN A 118 -16.78 4.68 13.77
C GLN A 118 -16.39 3.72 12.63
N ASP A 119 -15.12 3.31 12.58
CA ASP A 119 -14.63 2.37 11.58
C ASP A 119 -15.18 0.96 11.77
N LEU A 120 -15.34 0.53 13.02
CA LEU A 120 -15.98 -0.74 13.35
C LEU A 120 -17.47 -0.73 12.99
N GLU A 121 -18.21 0.32 13.35
CA GLU A 121 -19.63 0.49 12.99
C GLU A 121 -19.84 0.42 11.48
N ARG A 122 -19.00 1.11 10.70
CA ARG A 122 -19.06 1.06 9.23
C ARG A 122 -18.78 -0.34 8.69
N THR A 123 -17.83 -1.05 9.29
CA THR A 123 -17.49 -2.42 8.88
C THR A 123 -18.62 -3.39 9.23
N MET A 124 -19.24 -3.23 10.41
CA MET A 124 -20.40 -4.01 10.84
C MET A 124 -21.66 -3.71 10.00
N ALA A 125 -21.81 -2.48 9.49
CA ALA A 125 -22.89 -2.15 8.58
C ALA A 125 -22.86 -2.99 7.28
N LEU A 126 -21.68 -3.46 6.85
CA LEU A 126 -21.54 -4.36 5.70
C LEU A 126 -22.25 -5.72 5.91
N LEU A 127 -22.45 -6.14 7.16
CA LEU A 127 -23.20 -7.37 7.49
C LEU A 127 -24.71 -7.20 7.33
N ILE A 128 -25.21 -5.97 7.49
CA ILE A 128 -26.64 -5.66 7.53
C ILE A 128 -27.15 -5.29 6.14
N PHE A 129 -26.34 -4.54 5.37
CA PHE A 129 -26.74 -4.06 4.06
C PHE A 129 -26.31 -5.03 2.95
N PRO A 130 -27.25 -5.49 2.10
CA PRO A 130 -26.91 -6.30 0.94
C PRO A 130 -26.05 -5.50 -0.05
N SER A 131 -25.18 -6.19 -0.78
CA SER A 131 -24.21 -5.63 -1.75
C SER A 131 -24.83 -4.63 -2.73
N ASP A 132 -26.07 -4.87 -3.15
CA ASP A 132 -26.81 -4.04 -4.10
C ASP A 132 -27.22 -2.67 -3.54
N LYS A 133 -27.31 -2.51 -2.21
CA LYS A 133 -27.77 -1.29 -1.53
C LYS A 133 -26.67 -0.57 -0.75
N LEU A 134 -25.40 -0.92 -0.98
CA LEU A 134 -24.29 -0.28 -0.29
C LEU A 134 -24.08 1.16 -0.75
N THR A 135 -24.04 2.08 0.22
CA THR A 135 -23.59 3.47 0.05
C THR A 135 -22.16 3.48 -0.55
N PRO A 136 -21.78 4.46 -1.39
CA PRO A 136 -20.43 4.53 -1.98
C PRO A 136 -19.29 4.42 -0.96
N GLN A 137 -19.47 4.96 0.25
CA GLN A 137 -18.49 4.85 1.34
C GLN A 137 -18.29 3.41 1.83
N LEU A 138 -19.35 2.59 1.84
CA LEU A 138 -19.28 1.18 2.23
C LEU A 138 -18.70 0.33 1.09
N LYS A 139 -18.99 0.68 -0.17
CA LYS A 139 -18.37 0.03 -1.33
C LYS A 139 -16.85 0.23 -1.36
N GLN A 140 -16.36 1.39 -0.96
CA GLN A 140 -14.92 1.66 -0.85
C GLN A 140 -14.22 0.75 0.18
N LEU A 141 -14.91 0.31 1.24
CA LEU A 141 -14.34 -0.65 2.19
C LEU A 141 -14.11 -2.03 1.57
N LEU A 142 -14.86 -2.37 0.51
CA LEU A 142 -14.68 -3.59 -0.26
C LEU A 142 -13.70 -3.39 -1.44
N ASP A 143 -13.07 -2.22 -1.59
CA ASP A 143 -12.06 -2.00 -2.62
C ASP A 143 -10.70 -2.59 -2.20
N LEU A 144 -9.92 -3.08 -3.17
CA LEU A 144 -8.54 -3.50 -2.98
C LEU A 144 -7.63 -2.30 -2.63
N SER A 145 -8.05 -1.07 -2.92
CA SER A 145 -7.32 0.14 -2.55
C SER A 145 -7.03 0.24 -1.04
N LEU A 146 -7.93 -0.29 -0.20
CA LEU A 146 -7.74 -0.32 1.25
C LEU A 146 -6.59 -1.26 1.62
N ARG A 147 -6.50 -2.44 1.00
CA ARG A 147 -5.37 -3.38 1.18
C ARG A 147 -4.04 -2.72 0.80
N GLN A 148 -4.02 -1.98 -0.31
CA GLN A 148 -2.82 -1.28 -0.76
C GLN A 148 -2.36 -0.19 0.23
N THR A 149 -3.30 0.56 0.78
CA THR A 149 -3.00 1.59 1.79
C THR A 149 -2.43 0.96 3.06
N VAL A 150 -3.10 -0.07 3.60
CA VAL A 150 -2.65 -0.77 4.81
C VAL A 150 -1.30 -1.44 4.58
N ALA A 151 -1.09 -2.10 3.44
CA ALA A 151 0.20 -2.68 3.09
C ALA A 151 1.33 -1.64 3.02
N SER A 152 1.03 -0.43 2.52
CA SER A 152 1.99 0.68 2.52
C SER A 152 2.33 1.13 3.94
N HIS A 153 1.32 1.29 4.81
CA HIS A 153 1.54 1.64 6.22
C HIS A 153 2.35 0.58 6.97
N VAL A 154 2.09 -0.72 6.73
CA VAL A 154 2.87 -1.81 7.31
C VAL A 154 4.32 -1.73 6.87
N ASN A 155 4.58 -1.52 5.57
CA ASN A 155 5.94 -1.38 5.06
C ASN A 155 6.66 -0.18 5.69
N GLU A 156 5.98 0.96 5.81
CA GLU A 156 6.53 2.16 6.47
C GLU A 156 6.85 1.91 7.95
N ALA A 157 5.98 1.19 8.66
CA ALA A 157 6.19 0.83 10.07
C ALA A 157 7.38 -0.12 10.24
N ILE A 158 7.51 -1.14 9.37
CA ILE A 158 8.66 -2.05 9.38
C ILE A 158 9.95 -1.27 9.10
N LEU A 159 9.98 -0.44 8.06
CA LEU A 159 11.14 0.41 7.72
C LEU A 159 11.51 1.34 8.89
N SER A 160 10.52 1.96 9.52
CA SER A 160 10.72 2.84 10.69
C SER A 160 11.31 2.07 11.87
N SER A 161 10.89 0.82 12.09
CA SER A 161 11.42 -0.03 13.18
C SER A 161 12.87 -0.46 12.94
N GLN A 162 13.27 -0.60 11.67
CA GLN A 162 14.64 -0.94 11.25
C GLN A 162 15.55 0.31 11.17
N GLY A 163 15.05 1.49 11.57
CA GLY A 163 15.79 2.77 11.47
C GLY A 163 16.00 3.24 10.03
N GLN A 164 15.32 2.64 9.06
CA GLN A 164 15.35 3.03 7.65
C GLN A 164 14.35 4.15 7.37
N ARG A 165 14.50 4.81 6.22
CA ARG A 165 13.58 5.87 5.81
C ARG A 165 12.24 5.26 5.41
N ARG A 166 11.14 5.88 5.86
CA ARG A 166 9.77 5.44 5.55
C ARG A 166 9.45 5.47 4.05
N GLU A 167 10.03 6.43 3.33
CA GLU A 167 9.80 6.58 1.89
C GLU A 167 11.11 6.75 1.10
N ALA A 168 11.09 6.27 -0.14
CA ALA A 168 12.20 6.44 -1.06
C ALA A 168 12.38 7.90 -1.47
N ARG A 169 13.64 8.34 -1.57
CA ARG A 169 13.98 9.71 -2.00
C ARG A 169 13.34 10.13 -3.32
N ILE A 170 13.15 9.19 -4.25
CA ILE A 170 12.55 9.50 -5.55
C ILE A 170 11.09 9.98 -5.41
N ARG A 171 10.32 9.49 -4.43
CA ARG A 171 8.95 9.96 -4.17
C ARG A 171 8.96 11.45 -3.82
N ASN A 172 9.93 11.88 -3.01
CA ASN A 172 10.10 13.29 -2.65
C ASN A 172 10.57 14.15 -3.82
N LEU A 173 11.45 13.63 -4.68
CA LEU A 173 11.85 14.34 -5.90
C LEU A 173 10.67 14.52 -6.87
N VAL A 174 9.81 13.51 -7.01
CA VAL A 174 8.60 13.60 -7.85
C VAL A 174 7.62 14.62 -7.29
N ARG A 175 7.37 14.61 -5.97
CA ARG A 175 6.53 15.62 -5.30
C ARG A 175 7.09 17.03 -5.46
N LEU A 176 8.40 17.19 -5.25
CA LEU A 176 9.08 18.48 -5.41
C LEU A 176 8.97 19.00 -6.84
N ARG A 177 9.15 18.12 -7.83
CA ARG A 177 8.95 18.45 -9.25
C ARG A 177 7.53 18.91 -9.51
N ALA A 178 6.52 18.14 -9.10
CA ALA A 178 5.11 18.50 -9.29
C ALA A 178 4.77 19.86 -8.66
N TRP A 179 5.29 20.11 -7.45
CA TRP A 179 5.15 21.40 -6.78
C TRP A 179 5.84 22.55 -7.54
N ALA A 180 7.08 22.35 -8.00
CA ALA A 180 7.83 23.35 -8.75
C ALA A 180 7.14 23.69 -10.08
N GLU A 181 6.62 22.69 -10.78
CA GLU A 181 5.84 22.88 -12.01
C GLU A 181 4.55 23.65 -11.76
N GLN A 182 3.80 23.28 -10.72
CA GLN A 182 2.58 23.99 -10.35
C GLN A 182 2.88 25.46 -10.03
N ARG A 183 3.90 25.70 -9.21
CA ARG A 183 4.32 27.06 -8.84
C ARG A 183 4.82 27.88 -10.04
N ALA A 184 5.51 27.24 -10.98
CA ALA A 184 5.93 27.89 -12.22
C ALA A 184 4.73 28.26 -13.10
N ARG A 185 3.72 27.38 -13.23
CA ARG A 185 2.47 27.66 -13.94
C ARG A 185 1.67 28.80 -13.32
N GLU A 186 1.64 28.89 -11.99
CA GLU A 186 0.99 30.01 -11.28
C GLU A 186 1.68 31.36 -11.57
N THR A 187 2.99 31.36 -11.82
CA THR A 187 3.78 32.59 -11.99
C THR A 187 3.89 33.03 -13.46
N LYS A 188 3.92 32.08 -14.41
CA LYS A 188 4.12 32.32 -15.85
C LYS A 188 3.22 31.42 -16.71
N SER A 189 1.91 31.53 -16.53
CA SER A 189 0.91 30.62 -17.11
C SER A 189 0.89 30.56 -18.65
N SER A 190 1.45 31.55 -19.35
CA SER A 190 1.41 31.65 -20.82
C SER A 190 2.57 30.97 -21.56
N GLU A 191 3.66 30.59 -20.87
CA GLU A 191 4.88 30.08 -21.52
C GLU A 191 5.12 28.57 -21.28
N LEU A 192 4.33 27.91 -20.43
CA LEU A 192 4.59 26.54 -20.01
C LEU A 192 3.62 25.53 -20.66
N PRO A 193 4.12 24.46 -21.27
CA PRO A 193 3.28 23.39 -21.80
C PRO A 193 2.55 22.62 -20.69
N GLU A 194 1.39 22.03 -21.00
CA GLU A 194 0.59 21.26 -20.04
C GLU A 194 1.36 20.07 -19.44
N LYS A 195 2.22 19.42 -20.24
CA LYS A 195 3.08 18.32 -19.81
C LYS A 195 4.54 18.64 -20.15
N ILE A 196 5.37 18.77 -19.13
CA ILE A 196 6.83 18.85 -19.29
C ILE A 196 7.34 17.40 -19.31
N SER A 197 7.90 16.96 -20.42
CA SER A 197 8.47 15.62 -20.56
C SER A 197 9.69 15.45 -19.66
N LEU A 198 9.94 14.22 -19.19
CA LEU A 198 11.07 13.89 -18.32
C LEU A 198 12.37 13.64 -19.10
N GLY A 199 12.33 13.71 -20.44
CA GLY A 199 13.45 13.37 -21.31
C GLY A 199 13.89 11.90 -21.23
N LEU A 200 13.06 11.03 -20.65
CA LEU A 200 13.29 9.59 -20.54
C LEU A 200 12.71 8.80 -21.72
N ASP A 201 11.88 9.45 -22.53
CA ASP A 201 11.39 8.90 -23.78
C ASP A 201 12.54 8.99 -24.79
N THR A 202 13.18 7.86 -25.11
CA THR A 202 14.00 7.76 -26.32
C THR A 202 13.05 7.93 -27.49
N GLN A 203 12.89 9.17 -27.95
CA GLN A 203 12.27 9.45 -29.24
C GLN A 203 13.09 8.71 -30.31
N PRO A 204 12.46 7.91 -31.19
CA PRO A 204 13.15 7.28 -32.32
C PRO A 204 13.77 8.29 -33.31
N ASP A 205 13.42 9.58 -33.19
CA ASP A 205 13.71 10.60 -34.20
C ASP A 205 15.07 11.30 -34.06
N ASP A 206 15.89 10.95 -33.06
CA ASP A 206 17.26 11.49 -32.93
C ASP A 206 18.27 10.91 -33.96
N TYR A 207 17.80 10.08 -34.92
CA TYR A 207 18.61 9.56 -36.03
C TYR A 207 18.41 10.30 -37.36
N ILE A 208 17.66 11.39 -37.42
CA ILE A 208 17.43 12.15 -38.66
C ILE A 208 17.96 13.59 -38.53
N ASN A 209 19.25 13.73 -38.22
CA ASN A 209 20.05 14.89 -38.62
C ASN A 209 21.54 14.55 -38.64
N GLY A 210 21.86 13.42 -39.30
CA GLY A 210 23.18 13.23 -39.90
C GLY A 210 23.24 13.95 -41.24
N GLU A 211 23.17 15.29 -41.24
CA GLU A 211 23.53 16.05 -42.44
C GLU A 211 25.05 16.04 -42.57
N ALA A 212 25.50 15.35 -43.61
CA ALA A 212 26.87 15.35 -44.08
C ALA A 212 27.33 16.79 -44.39
N MET A 213 28.26 17.32 -43.59
CA MET A 213 29.14 18.39 -44.05
C MET A 213 30.48 17.76 -44.41
N ILE A 214 30.60 17.46 -45.71
CA ILE A 214 31.88 17.33 -46.41
C ILE A 214 32.42 18.75 -46.57
N THR A 215 33.57 19.03 -45.95
CA THR A 215 34.74 19.69 -46.56
C THR A 215 35.96 19.40 -45.71
#